data_AF-A0A5N5KJX0-F1
#
_entry.id   AF-A0A5N5KJX0-F1
#
_cell.length_a   1.000
_cell.length_b   1.000
_cell.length_c   1.000
_cell.angle_alpha   90.00
_cell.angle_beta   90.00
_cell.angle_gamma   90.00
#
_symmetry.space_group_name_H-M   'P 1'
#
loop_
_entity.id
_entity.type
_entity.pdbx_description
1 polymer ?
#
loop_
_entity_poly.entity_id
_entity_poly.type
_entity_poly.pdbx_seq_one_letter_code
_entity_poly.pdbx_strand_id
1 'polypeptide(L)'
;MISQRSGGKAGSAVQLGTGRGTLRLRSKGPATVEELPSAFEEKAIAKVDDLLENYMGIRDSELAATMVELGKDKKNPDEFAEALDETLGDFAFPDEFVFDVWGAIGDAKVGRI
;
A
#
# COMPACT_ATOMS: atom_id res chain seq x y z
N MET A 1 -29.22 -46.42 12.28
CA MET A 1 -28.01 -45.93 12.97
C MET A 1 -26.83 -46.15 12.03
N ILE A 2 -26.36 -45.09 11.37
CA ILE A 2 -25.18 -45.16 10.49
C ILE A 2 -24.26 -44.05 10.96
N SER A 3 -23.22 -44.43 11.69
CA SER A 3 -22.11 -43.57 12.09
C SER A 3 -20.88 -44.02 11.32
N GLN A 4 -20.31 -43.12 10.51
CA GLN A 4 -19.05 -43.38 9.82
C GLN A 4 -18.16 -42.13 9.84
N ARG A 5 -17.20 -42.19 10.77
CA ARG A 5 -15.76 -41.92 10.65
C ARG A 5 -15.21 -40.53 10.25
N SER A 6 -14.22 -40.16 11.08
CA SER A 6 -12.89 -39.65 10.75
C SER A 6 -12.74 -38.22 10.25
N GLY A 7 -12.15 -37.40 11.12
CA GLY A 7 -10.80 -36.89 10.91
C GLY A 7 -10.68 -35.67 10.00
N GLY A 8 -10.24 -34.54 10.55
CA GLY A 8 -9.86 -33.38 9.75
C GLY A 8 -9.55 -32.18 10.59
N LYS A 9 -8.32 -32.13 11.07
CA LYS A 9 -7.65 -30.96 11.67
C LYS A 9 -7.99 -29.73 10.81
N ALA A 10 -8.72 -28.77 11.39
CA ALA A 10 -8.99 -27.48 10.74
C ALA A 10 -7.64 -26.78 10.56
N GLY A 11 -7.03 -26.98 9.39
CA GLY A 11 -5.90 -26.21 8.94
C GLY A 11 -6.36 -24.77 8.80
N SER A 12 -5.73 -23.89 9.57
CA SER A 12 -5.77 -22.45 9.35
C SER A 12 -5.54 -22.20 7.86
N ALA A 13 -6.58 -21.74 7.17
CA ALA A 13 -6.46 -21.25 5.81
C ALA A 13 -5.59 -20.00 5.88
N VAL A 14 -4.28 -20.20 5.75
CA VAL A 14 -3.36 -19.15 5.34
C VAL A 14 -3.81 -18.81 3.93
N GLN A 15 -4.51 -17.70 3.81
CA GLN A 15 -4.88 -17.07 2.55
C GLN A 15 -3.58 -16.58 1.89
N LEU A 16 -2.84 -17.51 1.28
CA LEU A 16 -1.72 -17.24 0.39
C LEU A 16 -2.29 -16.67 -0.90
N GLY A 17 -1.77 -15.50 -1.31
CA GLY A 17 -2.20 -14.76 -2.49
C GLY A 17 -2.19 -15.63 -3.74
N THR A 18 -3.12 -15.37 -4.66
CA THR A 18 -3.44 -16.25 -5.80
C THR A 18 -2.36 -16.31 -6.90
N GLY A 19 -1.13 -15.87 -6.67
CA GLY A 19 0.00 -16.00 -7.61
C GLY A 19 -0.21 -15.35 -8.98
N ARG A 20 -1.19 -14.45 -9.12
CA ARG A 20 -1.46 -13.71 -10.35
C ARG A 20 -0.58 -12.47 -10.35
N GLY A 21 0.58 -12.56 -11.00
CA GLY A 21 1.46 -11.40 -11.19
C GLY A 21 0.76 -10.30 -12.00
N THR A 22 0.95 -9.05 -11.58
CA THR A 22 0.43 -7.85 -12.25
C THR A 22 1.59 -7.10 -12.89
N LEU A 23 1.39 -6.60 -14.12
CA LEU A 23 2.37 -5.75 -14.79
C LEU A 23 2.21 -4.34 -14.24
N ARG A 24 3.21 -3.85 -13.51
CA ARG A 24 3.23 -2.53 -12.92
C ARG A 24 3.98 -1.57 -13.82
N LEU A 25 3.26 -0.59 -14.36
CA LEU A 25 3.84 0.54 -15.07
C LEU A 25 4.16 1.63 -14.04
N ARG A 26 5.39 2.13 -14.03
CA ARG A 26 5.86 3.20 -13.14
C ARG A 26 6.17 4.44 -13.97
N SER A 27 5.68 5.60 -13.54
CA SER A 27 5.88 6.89 -14.20
C SER A 27 7.36 7.32 -14.24
N LYS A 28 8.16 6.87 -13.26
CA LYS A 28 9.63 6.98 -13.26
C LYS A 28 10.24 5.58 -13.10
N GLY A 29 10.32 4.81 -14.19
CA GLY A 29 11.05 3.53 -14.21
C GLY A 29 10.51 2.52 -15.24
N PRO A 30 11.24 1.40 -15.46
CA PRO A 30 10.76 0.33 -16.32
C PRO A 30 9.58 -0.42 -15.69
N ALA A 31 8.68 -0.94 -16.52
CA ALA A 31 7.56 -1.74 -16.04
C ALA A 31 8.04 -3.05 -15.40
N THR A 32 7.62 -3.33 -14.16
CA THR A 32 7.99 -4.52 -13.40
C THR A 32 6.79 -5.46 -13.22
N VAL A 33 6.99 -6.77 -13.30
CA VAL A 33 5.94 -7.73 -12.91
C VAL A 33 6.04 -7.93 -11.41
N GLU A 34 5.02 -7.51 -10.68
CA GLU A 34 4.95 -7.61 -9.21
C GLU A 34 3.73 -8.41 -8.77
N GLU A 35 3.83 -9.03 -7.59
CA GLU A 35 2.70 -9.70 -6.97
C GLU A 35 1.59 -8.68 -6.66
N LEU A 36 0.32 -9.12 -6.70
CA LEU A 36 -0.82 -8.26 -6.40
C LEU A 36 -0.57 -7.47 -5.11
N PRO A 37 -0.88 -6.16 -5.08
CA PRO A 37 -0.82 -5.41 -3.84
C PRO A 37 -1.66 -6.16 -2.82
N SER A 38 -1.07 -6.40 -1.65
CA SER A 38 -1.78 -7.02 -0.55
C SER A 38 -3.00 -6.18 -0.18
N ALA A 39 -4.02 -6.79 0.43
CA ALA A 39 -5.24 -6.08 0.81
C ALA A 39 -4.98 -4.85 1.72
N PHE A 40 -3.83 -4.77 2.40
CA PHE A 40 -3.42 -3.58 3.14
C PHE A 40 -2.88 -2.48 2.21
N GLU A 41 -2.08 -2.83 1.20
CA GLU A 41 -1.53 -1.88 0.24
C GLU A 41 -2.66 -1.25 -0.58
N GLU A 42 -3.64 -2.03 -1.04
CA GLU A 42 -4.80 -1.47 -1.76
C GLU A 42 -5.57 -0.44 -0.91
N LYS A 43 -5.78 -0.72 0.39
CA LYS A 43 -6.43 0.22 1.31
C LYS A 43 -5.58 1.45 1.60
N ALA A 44 -4.27 1.29 1.75
CA ALA A 44 -3.34 2.40 1.93
C ALA A 44 -3.36 3.30 0.69
N ILE A 45 -3.34 2.71 -0.51
CA ILE A 45 -3.38 3.44 -1.78
C ILE A 45 -4.66 4.25 -1.89
N ALA A 46 -5.82 3.65 -1.59
CA ALA A 46 -7.09 4.37 -1.60
C ALA A 46 -7.10 5.55 -0.61
N LYS A 47 -6.61 5.35 0.62
CA LYS A 47 -6.49 6.44 1.60
C LYS A 47 -5.56 7.56 1.15
N VAL A 48 -4.43 7.22 0.55
CA VAL A 48 -3.48 8.22 0.04
C VAL A 48 -4.10 8.96 -1.15
N ASP A 49 -4.84 8.29 -2.02
CA ASP A 49 -5.57 8.92 -3.12
C ASP A 49 -6.65 9.90 -2.62
N ASP A 50 -7.36 9.56 -1.53
CA ASP A 50 -8.28 10.49 -0.86
C ASP A 50 -7.55 11.73 -0.31
N LEU A 51 -6.33 11.56 0.23
CA LEU A 51 -5.50 12.69 0.66
C LEU A 51 -5.06 13.56 -0.53
N LEU A 52 -4.70 12.95 -1.66
CA LEU A 52 -4.38 13.70 -2.89
C LEU A 52 -5.59 14.54 -3.35
N GLU A 53 -6.80 13.98 -3.27
CA GLU A 53 -8.03 14.72 -3.61
C GLU A 53 -8.28 15.86 -2.63
N ASN A 54 -8.10 15.64 -1.33
CA ASN A 54 -8.34 16.66 -0.31
C ASN A 54 -7.32 17.80 -0.36
N TYR A 55 -6.05 17.51 -0.62
CA TYR A 55 -4.97 18.51 -0.59
C TYR A 55 -4.73 19.18 -1.95
N MET A 56 -4.87 18.46 -3.06
CA MET A 56 -4.56 18.96 -4.41
C MET A 56 -5.77 18.98 -5.35
N GLY A 57 -6.90 18.37 -4.98
CA GLY A 57 -8.06 18.27 -5.86
C GLY A 57 -7.88 17.29 -7.02
N ILE A 58 -6.88 16.40 -6.95
CA ILE A 58 -6.58 15.41 -7.99
C ILE A 58 -6.66 13.99 -7.42
N ARG A 59 -7.02 13.03 -8.27
CA ARG A 59 -6.90 11.59 -7.97
C ARG A 59 -5.91 10.96 -8.93
N ASP A 60 -4.88 10.34 -8.36
CA ASP A 60 -3.81 9.66 -9.08
C ASP A 60 -3.39 8.42 -8.29
N SER A 61 -4.01 7.30 -8.64
CA SER A 61 -3.78 6.02 -7.98
C SER A 61 -2.35 5.50 -8.21
N GLU A 62 -1.64 5.94 -9.26
CA GLU A 62 -0.26 5.54 -9.54
C GLU A 62 0.72 6.30 -8.65
N LEU A 63 0.48 7.60 -8.48
CA LEU A 63 1.21 8.43 -7.52
C LEU A 63 0.99 7.94 -6.09
N ALA A 64 -0.27 7.68 -5.70
CA ALA A 64 -0.61 7.11 -4.39
C ALA A 64 0.07 5.75 -4.16
N ALA A 65 0.07 4.88 -5.17
CA ALA A 65 0.79 3.61 -5.12
C ALA A 65 2.29 3.80 -4.91
N THR A 66 2.91 4.76 -5.59
CA THR A 66 4.32 5.08 -5.42
C THR A 66 4.62 5.58 -4.00
N MET A 67 3.79 6.44 -3.43
CA MET A 67 3.94 6.94 -2.05
C MET A 67 3.83 5.82 -1.01
N VAL A 68 2.84 4.93 -1.15
CA VAL A 68 2.68 3.79 -0.25
C VAL A 68 3.90 2.88 -0.30
N GLU A 69 4.47 2.67 -1.49
CA GLU A 69 5.70 1.89 -1.61
C GLU A 69 6.92 2.58 -1.01
N LEU A 70 7.07 3.88 -1.21
CA LEU A 70 8.15 4.63 -0.57
C LEU A 70 8.05 4.56 0.94
N GLY A 71 6.84 4.57 1.52
CA GLY A 71 6.62 4.49 2.97
C GLY A 71 6.58 3.07 3.55
N LYS A 72 6.39 2.01 2.73
CA LYS A 72 6.29 0.64 3.27
C LYS A 72 7.60 0.15 3.86
N ASP A 73 8.74 0.58 3.29
CA ASP A 73 10.07 0.14 3.71
C ASP A 73 10.73 1.04 4.76
N LYS A 74 10.14 2.19 5.08
CA LYS A 74 10.68 3.17 6.04
C LYS A 74 10.22 2.90 7.46
N LYS A 75 10.99 3.38 8.43
CA LYS A 75 10.72 3.17 9.87
C LYS A 75 10.35 4.45 10.62
N ASN A 76 10.67 5.61 10.07
CA ASN A 76 10.37 6.90 10.65
C ASN A 76 9.85 7.88 9.57
N PRO A 77 9.07 8.90 9.98
CA PRO A 77 8.51 9.88 9.06
C PRO A 77 9.58 10.72 8.36
N ASP A 78 10.75 10.96 8.99
CA ASP A 78 11.84 11.74 8.39
C ASP A 78 12.44 11.02 7.16
N GLU A 79 12.71 9.72 7.27
CA GLU A 79 13.17 8.86 6.18
C GLU A 79 12.14 8.73 5.06
N PHE A 80 10.85 8.85 5.39
CA PHE A 80 9.77 8.87 4.41
C PHE A 80 9.74 10.21 3.68
N ALA A 81 9.83 11.33 4.40
CA ALA A 81 9.90 12.67 3.82
C ALA A 81 11.10 12.80 2.87
N GLU A 82 12.28 12.35 3.28
CA GLU A 82 13.49 12.36 2.44
C GLU A 82 13.29 11.56 1.14
N ALA A 83 12.75 10.33 1.23
CA ALA A 83 12.52 9.49 0.05
C ALA A 83 11.44 10.07 -0.89
N LEU A 84 10.44 10.72 -0.31
CA LEU A 84 9.38 11.40 -1.03
C LEU A 84 9.92 12.64 -1.74
N ASP A 85 10.80 13.43 -1.11
CA ASP A 85 11.49 14.56 -1.74
C ASP A 85 12.44 14.12 -2.87
N GLU A 86 13.19 13.03 -2.69
CA GLU A 86 14.07 12.51 -3.74
C GLU A 86 13.30 12.07 -5.00
N THR A 87 12.11 11.50 -4.83
CA THR A 87 11.33 10.92 -5.93
C THR A 87 10.33 11.92 -6.53
N LEU A 88 9.70 12.70 -5.65
CA LEU A 88 8.52 13.53 -5.89
C LEU A 88 8.70 14.98 -5.36
N GLY A 89 9.92 15.44 -5.08
CA GLY A 89 10.18 16.81 -4.60
C GLY A 89 9.67 17.92 -5.52
N ASP A 90 9.49 17.63 -6.82
CA ASP A 90 8.89 18.55 -7.80
C ASP A 90 7.44 18.95 -7.45
N PHE A 91 6.74 18.13 -6.66
CA PHE A 91 5.37 18.39 -6.22
C PHE A 91 5.30 19.36 -5.02
N ALA A 92 6.41 19.56 -4.30
CA ALA A 92 6.49 20.41 -3.12
C ALA A 92 5.35 20.15 -2.11
N PHE A 93 5.22 18.88 -1.68
CA PHE A 93 4.20 18.49 -0.73
C PHE A 93 4.36 19.21 0.62
N PRO A 94 3.29 19.71 1.24
CA PRO A 94 3.36 20.30 2.57
C PRO A 94 3.67 19.23 3.63
N ASP A 95 4.39 19.59 4.69
CA ASP A 95 4.77 18.67 5.76
C ASP A 95 3.56 17.94 6.36
N GLU A 96 2.43 18.63 6.52
CA GLU A 96 1.17 18.06 7.03
C GLU A 96 0.68 16.88 6.17
N PHE A 97 0.75 17.03 4.85
CA PHE A 97 0.37 15.96 3.91
C PHE A 97 1.31 14.75 4.04
N VAL A 98 2.62 14.99 4.17
CA VAL A 98 3.60 13.91 4.34
C VAL A 98 3.33 13.13 5.63
N PHE A 99 2.99 13.81 6.73
CA PHE A 99 2.60 13.16 7.99
C PHE A 99 1.28 12.38 7.87
N ASP A 100 0.28 12.92 7.18
CA ASP A 100 -1.01 12.24 6.98
C ASP A 100 -0.86 10.97 6.13
N VAL A 101 -0.06 11.03 5.06
CA VAL A 101 0.26 9.87 4.20
C VAL A 101 1.02 8.82 5.00
N TRP A 102 2.04 9.23 5.76
CA TRP A 102 2.77 8.34 6.64
C TRP A 102 1.86 7.65 7.67
N GLY A 103 0.95 8.41 8.29
CA GLY A 103 -0.07 7.90 9.20
C GLY A 103 -1.01 6.91 8.52
N ALA A 104 -1.48 7.20 7.31
CA ALA A 104 -2.36 6.32 6.54
C ALA A 104 -1.67 4.97 6.20
N ILE A 105 -0.39 5.00 5.82
CA ILE A 105 0.40 3.80 5.55
C ILE A 105 0.62 3.00 6.86
N GLY A 106 0.89 3.68 7.97
CA GLY A 106 1.03 3.07 9.29
C GLY A 106 -0.26 2.41 9.79
N ASP A 107 -1.39 3.08 9.64
CA ASP A 107 -2.72 2.55 9.98
C ASP A 107 -3.07 1.32 9.14
N ALA A 108 -2.70 1.33 7.85
CA ALA A 108 -2.85 0.18 6.96
C ALA A 108 -2.06 -1.03 7.44
N LYS A 109 -0.79 -0.83 7.82
CA LYS A 109 0.08 -1.87 8.36
C LYS A 109 -0.46 -2.49 9.65
N VAL A 110 -1.10 -1.69 10.50
CA VAL A 110 -1.68 -2.15 11.79
C VAL A 110 -3.08 -2.75 11.61
N GLY A 111 -3.69 -2.63 10.42
CA GLY A 111 -5.05 -3.11 10.14
C GLY A 111 -6.14 -2.27 10.81
N ARG A 112 -5.85 -0.99 11.06
CA ARG A 112 -6.78 -0.05 11.71
C ARG A 112 -7.75 0.62 10.71
N ILE A 113 -7.75 0.17 9.45
CA ILE A 113 -8.51 0.68 8.30
C ILE A 113 -9.11 -0.46 7.47
#